data_AF-A0A916G3Q9-F1
#
_entry.id   AF-A0A916G3Q9-F1
#
_cell.length_a   1.000
_cell.length_b   1.000
_cell.length_c   1.000
_cell.angle_alpha   90.00
_cell.angle_beta   90.00
_cell.angle_gamma   90.00
#
_symmetry.space_group_name_H-M   'P 1'
#
loop_
_entity.id
_entity.type
_entity.pdbx_description
1 polymer ?
#
loop_
_entity_poly.entity_id
_entity_poly.type
_entity_poly.pdbx_seq_one_letter_code
_entity_poly.pdbx_strand_id
1 'polypeptide(L)'
;MDAAAQGPRIVGGRIYALFAFDVAGAIDLERIPGVLRPGRALLSGRKPAPEYVRYAVAPVEIALGAREVSFGGRNLAVATTARLFDFGAVSIAFEIPAPERFDELPSLAEALLRADLAHGARRVLDELLARILPALDTPYENDLVEDYYVFQVDSLDPAEEAEGLLRRHGGTIASVVDMDAGPLSRQQIDESLRDPLSFSPADLVVANWSAAFVLDPDYADTLLVLEFLNVQLVELRLLDGQLDAALARFSGEVYRDPSLWSSVRGPHREAIRELSERMVEAQHLGERVENAVKLVPDVYLARVHRRSAARLGLPTWQRLVDTKLDAMRHLTSVLVERAAARRAEALEITIIVLIALEIVLALAGFVA
;
A
#
# COMPACT_ATOMS: atom_id res chain seq x y z
N MET A 1 7.75 -27.81 39.85
CA MET A 1 8.06 -27.12 38.58
C MET A 1 7.31 -27.87 37.50
N ASP A 2 6.10 -27.40 37.20
CA ASP A 2 5.17 -28.09 36.31
C ASP A 2 5.63 -27.98 34.85
N ALA A 3 5.77 -29.14 34.20
CA ALA A 3 5.98 -29.23 32.75
C ALA A 3 4.77 -28.71 31.95
N ALA A 4 3.66 -28.37 32.60
CA ALA A 4 2.43 -27.83 32.01
C ALA A 4 2.46 -26.31 31.75
N ALA A 5 3.51 -25.59 32.19
CA ALA A 5 3.64 -24.14 32.01
C ALA A 5 4.45 -23.73 30.77
N GLN A 6 4.78 -24.69 29.90
CA GLN A 6 5.61 -24.49 28.72
C GLN A 6 4.75 -24.75 27.47
N GLY A 7 4.52 -23.73 26.67
CA GLY A 7 3.84 -23.82 25.37
C GLY A 7 4.58 -24.72 24.37
N PRO A 8 3.91 -25.08 23.27
CA PRO A 8 4.43 -26.05 22.31
C PRO A 8 5.74 -25.60 21.68
N ARG A 9 6.51 -26.57 21.19
CA ARG A 9 7.72 -26.31 20.43
C ARG A 9 7.37 -26.04 18.97
N ILE A 10 8.04 -25.06 18.36
CA ILE A 10 7.94 -24.76 16.94
C ILE A 10 8.84 -25.74 16.17
N VAL A 11 8.26 -26.47 15.22
CA VAL A 11 8.96 -27.40 14.34
C VAL A 11 8.97 -26.80 12.95
N GLY A 12 9.97 -25.93 12.71
CA GLY A 12 10.08 -25.14 11.48
C GLY A 12 9.23 -23.87 11.54
N GLY A 13 9.80 -22.75 11.12
CA GLY A 13 9.11 -21.47 11.11
C GLY A 13 10.04 -20.30 10.84
N ARG A 14 9.49 -19.22 10.30
CA ARG A 14 10.20 -17.99 9.97
C ARG A 14 9.33 -16.78 10.25
N ILE A 15 9.98 -15.67 10.60
CA ILE A 15 9.35 -14.37 10.74
C ILE A 15 9.80 -13.51 9.56
N TYR A 16 8.84 -12.99 8.81
CA TYR A 16 9.11 -12.09 7.71
C TYR A 16 8.84 -10.66 8.18
N ALA A 17 9.86 -9.81 8.21
CA ALA A 17 9.70 -8.37 8.35
C ALA A 17 9.68 -7.76 6.94
N LEU A 18 8.52 -7.27 6.53
CA LEU A 18 8.24 -6.79 5.17
C LEU A 18 8.21 -5.27 5.17
N PHE A 19 8.94 -4.64 4.25
CA PHE A 19 9.01 -3.19 4.10
C PHE A 19 8.65 -2.83 2.67
N ALA A 20 7.51 -2.17 2.47
CA ALA A 20 7.03 -1.75 1.17
C ALA A 20 7.38 -0.29 0.91
N PHE A 21 7.88 -0.03 -0.30
CA PHE A 21 8.25 1.28 -0.81
C PHE A 21 7.62 1.47 -2.18
N ASP A 22 7.23 2.69 -2.51
CA ASP A 22 6.94 3.11 -3.87
C ASP A 22 8.10 3.99 -4.35
N VAL A 23 8.73 3.66 -5.48
CA VAL A 23 10.00 4.27 -5.91
C VAL A 23 9.94 4.94 -7.29
N ALA A 24 8.89 4.69 -8.06
CA ALA A 24 8.80 5.11 -9.46
C ALA A 24 7.36 5.04 -9.96
N GLY A 25 7.05 5.75 -11.06
CA GLY A 25 5.75 5.62 -11.70
C GLY A 25 5.49 4.21 -12.27
N ALA A 26 6.55 3.53 -12.73
CA ALA A 26 6.51 2.13 -13.12
C ALA A 26 7.92 1.49 -13.09
N ILE A 27 7.98 0.17 -13.07
CA ILE A 27 9.21 -0.62 -13.23
C ILE A 27 9.04 -1.55 -14.43
N ASP A 28 9.91 -1.40 -15.43
CA ASP A 28 10.01 -2.35 -16.52
C ASP A 28 10.70 -3.64 -16.04
N LEU A 29 9.88 -4.61 -15.64
CA LEU A 29 10.35 -5.88 -15.09
C LEU A 29 11.18 -6.71 -16.09
N GLU A 30 11.04 -6.48 -17.40
CA GLU A 30 11.83 -7.17 -18.43
C GLU A 30 13.25 -6.58 -18.56
N ARG A 31 13.45 -5.35 -18.08
CA ARG A 31 14.76 -4.66 -18.11
C ARG A 31 15.60 -4.90 -16.86
N ILE A 32 15.13 -5.73 -15.92
CA ILE A 32 15.89 -6.10 -14.73
C ILE A 32 17.14 -6.91 -15.15
N PRO A 33 18.36 -6.47 -14.77
CA PRO A 33 19.59 -7.13 -15.18
C PRO A 33 19.63 -8.62 -14.80
N GLY A 34 19.88 -9.51 -15.77
CA GLY A 34 19.96 -10.96 -15.54
C GLY A 34 21.00 -11.40 -14.51
N VAL A 35 22.03 -10.58 -14.25
CA VAL A 35 23.03 -10.82 -13.18
C VAL A 35 22.40 -10.87 -11.78
N LEU A 36 21.23 -10.25 -11.59
CA LEU A 36 20.44 -10.31 -10.36
C LEU A 36 19.70 -11.65 -10.20
N ARG A 37 19.71 -12.50 -11.23
CA ARG A 37 18.99 -13.79 -11.28
C ARG A 37 17.51 -13.63 -10.91
N PRO A 38 16.76 -12.76 -11.61
CA PRO A 38 15.35 -12.53 -11.30
C PRO A 38 14.54 -13.83 -11.41
N GLY A 39 13.82 -14.16 -10.32
CA GLY A 39 12.77 -15.17 -10.29
C GLY A 39 11.40 -14.54 -10.52
N ARG A 40 10.37 -15.36 -10.75
CA ARG A 40 8.97 -14.92 -10.78
C ARG A 40 8.27 -15.43 -9.52
N ALA A 41 7.69 -14.51 -8.76
CA ALA A 41 6.85 -14.84 -7.61
C ALA A 41 5.45 -15.21 -8.09
N LEU A 42 5.25 -16.48 -8.43
CA LEU A 42 3.96 -17.01 -8.86
C LEU A 42 3.25 -17.66 -7.68
N LEU A 43 1.95 -17.37 -7.52
CA LEU A 43 1.09 -18.15 -6.64
C LEU A 43 1.04 -19.58 -7.17
N SER A 44 1.43 -20.53 -6.32
CA SER A 44 1.52 -21.93 -6.68
C SER A 44 0.14 -22.58 -6.86
N GLY A 45 -0.91 -22.01 -6.26
CA GLY A 45 -2.28 -22.48 -6.40
C GLY A 45 -2.46 -23.89 -5.82
N ARG A 46 -1.66 -24.25 -4.81
CA ARG A 46 -1.69 -25.59 -4.18
C ARG A 46 -3.04 -25.89 -3.52
N LYS A 47 -3.79 -24.86 -3.12
CA LYS A 47 -5.16 -24.96 -2.64
C LYS A 47 -6.15 -24.76 -3.82
N PRO A 48 -7.27 -25.50 -3.90
CA PRO A 48 -8.10 -25.56 -5.11
C PRO A 48 -8.65 -24.21 -5.58
N ALA A 49 -8.34 -23.85 -6.82
CA ALA A 49 -8.66 -22.58 -7.47
C ALA A 49 -9.35 -22.80 -8.84
N PRO A 50 -10.39 -22.03 -9.22
CA PRO A 50 -10.87 -21.97 -10.60
C PRO A 50 -9.80 -21.42 -11.57
N GLU A 51 -9.69 -21.97 -12.79
CA GLU A 51 -8.60 -21.68 -13.74
C GLU A 51 -8.46 -20.23 -14.25
N TYR A 52 -9.46 -19.37 -14.00
CA TYR A 52 -9.57 -18.05 -14.64
C TYR A 52 -8.90 -16.90 -13.89
N VAL A 53 -8.11 -17.16 -12.85
CA VAL A 53 -7.54 -16.10 -12.01
C VAL A 53 -6.02 -16.27 -11.90
N ARG A 54 -5.28 -15.41 -12.60
CA ARG A 54 -3.79 -15.38 -12.61
C ARG A 54 -3.32 -13.95 -12.78
N TYR A 55 -2.27 -13.55 -12.07
CA TYR A 55 -1.58 -12.25 -12.23
C TYR A 55 -1.55 -11.73 -13.67
N ALA A 56 -1.91 -10.45 -13.86
CA ALA A 56 -1.76 -9.78 -15.15
C ALA A 56 -0.28 -9.66 -15.52
N VAL A 57 0.56 -9.29 -14.54
CA VAL A 57 2.02 -9.32 -14.60
C VAL A 57 2.54 -9.86 -13.26
N ALA A 58 3.35 -10.91 -13.29
CA ALA A 58 3.90 -11.52 -12.08
C ALA A 58 5.09 -10.71 -11.55
N PRO A 59 5.11 -10.34 -10.24
CA PRO A 59 6.24 -9.64 -9.64
C PRO A 59 7.56 -10.39 -9.82
N VAL A 60 8.63 -9.62 -9.95
CA VAL A 60 9.99 -10.16 -10.02
C VAL A 60 10.56 -10.28 -8.61
N GLU A 61 11.07 -11.45 -8.27
CA GLU A 61 11.75 -11.71 -7.01
C GLU A 61 13.26 -11.75 -7.21
N ILE A 62 14.01 -11.11 -6.33
CA ILE A 62 15.47 -11.06 -6.35
C ILE A 62 15.98 -11.47 -4.97
N ALA A 63 16.77 -12.53 -4.92
CA ALA A 63 17.51 -12.91 -3.71
C ALA A 63 18.72 -11.98 -3.52
N LEU A 64 18.71 -11.18 -2.45
CA LEU A 64 19.75 -10.18 -2.15
C LEU A 64 20.84 -10.70 -1.21
N GLY A 65 20.81 -12.00 -0.89
CA GLY A 65 21.76 -12.64 0.02
C GLY A 65 21.45 -12.34 1.49
N ALA A 66 22.41 -12.64 2.36
CA ALA A 66 22.26 -12.39 3.80
C ALA A 66 22.63 -10.95 4.14
N ARG A 67 21.81 -10.28 4.94
CA ARG A 67 22.05 -8.93 5.47
C ARG A 67 22.03 -8.95 6.99
N GLU A 68 22.91 -8.17 7.62
CA GLU A 68 22.91 -8.06 9.08
C GLU A 68 21.74 -7.18 9.53
N VAL A 69 20.91 -7.71 10.44
CA VAL A 69 19.85 -6.99 11.13
C VAL A 69 20.08 -7.03 12.63
N SER A 70 19.69 -5.96 13.31
CA SER A 70 19.88 -5.79 14.75
C SER A 70 18.52 -5.62 15.45
N PHE A 71 18.21 -6.49 16.40
CA PHE A 71 16.97 -6.42 17.18
C PHE A 71 17.16 -7.11 18.54
N GLY A 72 16.52 -6.61 19.60
CA GLY A 72 16.60 -7.22 20.94
C GLY A 72 18.03 -7.41 21.48
N GLY A 73 18.97 -6.53 21.12
CA GLY A 73 20.38 -6.62 21.50
C GLY A 73 21.18 -7.72 20.77
N ARG A 74 20.60 -8.33 19.72
CA ARG A 74 21.23 -9.36 18.88
C ARG A 74 21.52 -8.80 17.50
N ASN A 75 22.60 -9.27 16.89
CA ASN A 75 22.89 -9.07 15.47
C ASN A 75 22.78 -10.43 14.77
N LEU A 76 22.03 -10.49 13.69
CA LEU A 76 21.80 -11.72 12.94
C LEU A 76 21.92 -11.46 11.44
N ALA A 77 22.66 -12.32 10.73
CA ALA A 77 22.64 -12.34 9.29
C ALA A 77 21.40 -13.09 8.82
N VAL A 78 20.47 -12.39 8.18
CA VAL A 78 19.17 -12.91 7.73
C VAL A 78 19.09 -12.90 6.21
N ALA A 79 18.47 -13.92 5.63
CA ALA A 79 18.21 -13.93 4.20
C ALA A 79 17.30 -12.74 3.85
N THR A 80 17.65 -12.05 2.76
CA THR A 80 16.95 -10.86 2.30
C THR A 80 16.51 -11.04 0.87
N THR A 81 15.25 -10.76 0.60
CA THR A 81 14.67 -10.79 -0.74
C THR A 81 14.06 -9.42 -1.07
N ALA A 82 14.08 -9.08 -2.35
CA ALA A 82 13.34 -7.94 -2.89
C ALA A 82 12.32 -8.45 -3.89
N ARG A 83 11.12 -7.87 -3.84
CA ARG A 83 10.05 -8.12 -4.79
C ARG A 83 9.64 -6.83 -5.47
N LEU A 84 9.73 -6.82 -6.79
CA LEU A 84 9.53 -5.66 -7.64
C LEU A 84 8.19 -5.83 -8.36
N PHE A 85 7.39 -4.78 -8.32
CA PHE A 85 6.10 -4.70 -8.96
C PHE A 85 6.18 -3.75 -10.16
N ASP A 86 5.50 -4.09 -11.25
CA ASP A 86 5.52 -3.33 -12.50
C ASP A 86 4.96 -1.91 -12.33
N PHE A 87 4.11 -1.69 -11.33
CA PHE A 87 3.52 -0.41 -11.01
C PHE A 87 4.38 0.52 -10.13
N GLY A 88 5.66 0.22 -9.90
CA GLY A 88 6.55 1.16 -9.19
C GLY A 88 6.97 0.76 -7.79
N ALA A 89 6.30 -0.23 -7.19
CA ALA A 89 6.57 -0.65 -5.83
C ALA A 89 7.71 -1.67 -5.71
N VAL A 90 8.39 -1.62 -4.58
CA VAL A 90 9.39 -2.61 -4.15
C VAL A 90 9.13 -3.00 -2.70
N SER A 91 9.03 -4.30 -2.44
CA SER A 91 8.99 -4.87 -1.09
C SER A 91 10.35 -5.49 -0.75
N ILE A 92 10.91 -5.14 0.41
CA ILE A 92 12.10 -5.77 0.98
C ILE A 92 11.66 -6.65 2.14
N ALA A 93 12.04 -7.92 2.11
CA ALA A 93 11.74 -8.87 3.17
C ALA A 93 13.01 -9.35 3.86
N PHE A 94 13.03 -9.24 5.19
CA PHE A 94 14.02 -9.90 6.04
C PHE A 94 13.43 -11.18 6.62
N GLU A 95 14.10 -12.30 6.38
CA GLU A 95 13.69 -13.63 6.83
C GLU A 95 14.43 -14.01 8.13
N ILE A 96 13.76 -13.83 9.25
CA ILE A 96 14.29 -14.08 10.59
C ILE A 96 13.85 -15.49 11.03
N PRO A 97 14.73 -16.33 11.60
CA PRO A 97 14.32 -17.63 12.12
C PRO A 97 13.33 -17.48 13.29
N ALA A 98 12.28 -18.30 13.30
CA ALA A 98 11.39 -18.39 14.44
C ALA A 98 12.13 -18.93 15.68
N PRO A 99 11.72 -18.56 16.91
CA PRO A 99 12.25 -19.15 18.13
C PRO A 99 11.86 -20.64 18.23
N GLU A 100 12.52 -21.39 19.09
CA GLU A 100 12.18 -22.80 19.30
C GLU A 100 10.87 -22.97 20.08
N ARG A 101 10.56 -22.03 20.99
CA ARG A 101 9.35 -22.12 21.83
C ARG A 101 8.30 -21.12 21.38
N PHE A 102 7.05 -21.58 21.36
CA PHE A 102 5.91 -20.73 21.01
C PHE A 102 5.74 -19.51 21.92
N ASP A 103 6.02 -19.66 23.22
CA ASP A 103 5.88 -18.57 24.20
C ASP A 103 6.95 -17.47 24.06
N GLU A 104 8.00 -17.69 23.25
CA GLU A 104 9.03 -16.69 22.97
C GLU A 104 8.64 -15.73 21.84
N LEU A 105 7.60 -16.06 21.06
CA LEU A 105 7.14 -15.25 19.94
C LEU A 105 6.75 -13.82 20.34
N PRO A 106 6.01 -13.55 21.44
CA PRO A 106 5.67 -12.19 21.85
C PRO A 106 6.90 -11.32 22.15
N SER A 107 7.91 -11.88 22.82
CA SER A 107 9.14 -11.16 23.12
C SER A 107 9.94 -10.85 21.85
N LEU A 108 9.94 -11.77 20.88
CA LEU A 108 10.52 -11.51 19.57
C LEU A 108 9.74 -10.42 18.83
N ALA A 109 8.41 -10.45 18.85
CA ALA A 109 7.56 -9.46 18.21
C ALA A 109 7.83 -8.04 18.73
N GLU A 110 7.82 -7.86 20.06
CA GLU A 110 8.14 -6.58 20.68
C GLU A 110 9.57 -6.11 20.34
N ALA A 111 10.55 -7.03 20.30
CA ALA A 111 11.92 -6.71 19.94
C ALA A 111 12.08 -6.26 18.48
N LEU A 112 11.30 -6.83 17.57
CA LEU A 112 11.26 -6.45 16.16
C LEU A 112 10.58 -5.10 15.96
N LEU A 113 9.45 -4.85 16.63
CA LEU A 113 8.75 -3.56 16.57
C LEU A 113 9.62 -2.39 17.02
N ARG A 114 10.48 -2.62 18.02
CA ARG A 114 11.41 -1.60 18.54
C ARG A 114 12.69 -1.45 17.72
N ALA A 115 12.95 -2.36 16.78
CA ALA A 115 14.14 -2.31 15.96
C ALA A 115 13.94 -1.35 14.77
N ASP A 116 14.98 -0.62 14.40
CA ASP A 116 14.97 0.24 13.21
C ASP A 116 15.29 -0.55 11.94
N LEU A 117 14.45 -1.56 11.67
CA LEU A 117 14.59 -2.43 10.51
C LEU A 117 14.27 -1.69 9.21
N ALA A 118 13.38 -0.69 9.26
CA ALA A 118 13.03 0.15 8.12
C ALA A 118 14.25 0.89 7.54
N HIS A 119 15.12 1.42 8.40
CA HIS A 119 16.37 2.04 7.94
C HIS A 119 17.31 1.03 7.26
N GLY A 120 17.37 -0.21 7.80
CA GLY A 120 18.07 -1.32 7.16
C GLY A 120 17.52 -1.66 5.78
N ALA A 121 16.20 -1.76 5.66
CA ALA A 121 15.49 -2.04 4.41
C ALA A 121 15.72 -0.93 3.37
N ARG A 122 15.71 0.34 3.79
CA ARG A 122 15.99 1.49 2.91
C ARG A 122 17.40 1.42 2.31
N ARG A 123 18.43 1.10 3.11
CA ARG A 123 19.79 0.93 2.57
C ARG A 123 19.86 -0.20 1.53
N VAL A 124 19.19 -1.31 1.79
CA VAL A 124 19.11 -2.45 0.86
C VAL A 124 18.39 -2.04 -0.43
N LEU A 125 17.31 -1.26 -0.31
CA LEU A 125 16.58 -0.69 -1.44
C LEU A 125 17.49 0.20 -2.28
N ASP A 126 18.18 1.17 -1.67
CA ASP A 126 19.04 2.12 -2.39
C ASP A 126 20.15 1.39 -3.18
N GLU A 127 20.76 0.35 -2.59
CA GLU A 127 21.72 -0.53 -3.29
C GLU A 127 21.10 -1.25 -4.50
N LEU A 128 19.84 -1.69 -4.38
CA LEU A 128 19.11 -2.34 -5.47
C LEU A 128 18.75 -1.33 -6.56
N LEU A 129 18.19 -0.17 -6.21
CA LEU A 129 17.78 0.89 -7.16
C LEU A 129 18.96 1.36 -8.00
N ALA A 130 20.15 1.51 -7.42
CA ALA A 130 21.37 1.85 -8.15
C ALA A 130 21.71 0.84 -9.27
N ARG A 131 21.30 -0.43 -9.12
CA ARG A 131 21.55 -1.51 -10.09
C ARG A 131 20.43 -1.65 -11.12
N ILE A 132 19.22 -1.19 -10.81
CA ILE A 132 18.04 -1.32 -11.68
C ILE A 132 17.57 0.02 -12.26
N LEU A 133 18.29 1.13 -12.03
CA LEU A 133 17.94 2.47 -12.49
C LEU A 133 17.45 2.54 -13.96
N PRO A 134 18.06 1.82 -14.94
CA PRO A 134 17.56 1.85 -16.32
C PRO A 134 16.16 1.25 -16.52
N ALA A 135 15.67 0.45 -15.58
CA ALA A 135 14.35 -0.17 -15.60
C ALA A 135 13.27 0.69 -14.93
N LEU A 136 13.64 1.78 -14.24
CA LEU A 136 12.68 2.66 -13.56
C LEU A 136 12.12 3.69 -14.55
N ASP A 137 10.80 3.83 -14.59
CA ASP A 137 10.11 4.90 -15.30
C ASP A 137 9.68 5.97 -14.29
N THR A 138 10.13 7.21 -14.51
CA THR A 138 9.85 8.35 -13.64
C THR A 138 10.17 8.04 -12.16
N PRO A 139 11.43 7.72 -11.82
CA PRO A 139 11.82 7.48 -10.43
C PRO A 139 11.67 8.75 -9.60
N TYR A 140 11.26 8.59 -8.34
CA TYR A 140 11.12 9.68 -7.40
C TYR A 140 11.53 9.26 -5.99
N GLU A 141 11.86 10.25 -5.17
CA GLU A 141 12.17 10.06 -3.76
C GLU A 141 10.93 10.33 -2.92
N ASN A 142 10.65 9.43 -1.99
CA ASN A 142 9.77 9.68 -0.86
C ASN A 142 10.28 8.87 0.36
N ASP A 143 9.83 9.30 1.54
CA ASP A 143 10.22 8.68 2.81
C ASP A 143 9.15 7.75 3.36
N LEU A 144 8.05 7.53 2.62
CA LEU A 144 6.97 6.66 3.06
C LEU A 144 7.43 5.20 2.96
N VAL A 145 7.20 4.48 4.06
CA VAL A 145 7.43 3.05 4.16
C VAL A 145 6.30 2.45 4.98
N GLU A 146 5.76 1.33 4.51
CA GLU A 146 4.86 0.49 5.31
C GLU A 146 5.59 -0.77 5.73
N ASP A 147 5.56 -1.07 7.03
CA ASP A 147 6.08 -2.29 7.60
C ASP A 147 4.96 -3.26 8.01
N TYR A 148 5.18 -4.54 7.74
CA TYR A 148 4.26 -5.61 8.15
C TYR A 148 5.03 -6.87 8.52
N TYR A 149 4.62 -7.53 9.59
CA TYR A 149 5.31 -8.73 10.09
C TYR A 149 4.47 -9.97 9.91
N VAL A 150 5.07 -11.05 9.40
CA VAL A 150 4.39 -12.36 9.28
C VAL A 150 5.13 -13.39 10.11
N PHE A 151 4.50 -13.84 11.19
CA PHE A 151 4.99 -14.89 12.07
C PHE A 151 4.50 -16.24 11.54
N GLN A 152 5.36 -16.89 10.76
CA GLN A 152 5.05 -18.16 10.13
C GLN A 152 5.64 -19.33 10.92
N VAL A 153 4.82 -20.36 11.10
CA VAL A 153 5.15 -21.63 11.75
C VAL A 153 4.72 -22.78 10.84
N ASP A 154 5.61 -23.73 10.59
CA ASP A 154 5.30 -24.90 9.75
C ASP A 154 4.42 -25.87 10.53
N SER A 155 4.82 -26.21 11.77
CA SER A 155 4.10 -27.12 12.65
C SER A 155 4.49 -26.96 14.13
N LEU A 156 3.72 -27.57 15.02
CA LEU A 156 3.93 -27.54 16.47
C LEU A 156 4.15 -28.96 17.03
N ASP A 157 4.91 -29.07 18.12
CA ASP A 157 5.10 -30.30 18.90
C ASP A 157 4.78 -30.05 20.39
N PRO A 158 3.73 -30.67 20.96
CA PRO A 158 2.79 -31.58 20.29
C PRO A 158 1.95 -30.86 19.22
N ALA A 159 1.51 -31.60 18.21
CA ALA A 159 0.66 -31.05 17.15
C ALA A 159 -0.70 -30.60 17.71
N GLU A 160 -1.18 -29.46 17.23
CA GLU A 160 -2.45 -28.87 17.66
C GLU A 160 -3.29 -28.45 16.47
N GLU A 161 -4.59 -28.70 16.55
CA GLU A 161 -5.56 -28.14 15.61
C GLU A 161 -5.78 -26.64 15.90
N ALA A 162 -6.10 -25.89 14.85
CA ALA A 162 -6.29 -24.44 14.89
C ALA A 162 -7.24 -23.96 16.01
N GLU A 163 -8.37 -24.65 16.21
CA GLU A 163 -9.33 -24.29 17.25
C GLU A 163 -8.76 -24.56 18.66
N GLY A 164 -8.02 -25.66 18.83
CA GLY A 164 -7.34 -25.97 20.08
C GLY A 164 -6.26 -24.95 20.42
N LEU A 165 -5.49 -24.55 19.40
CA LEU A 165 -4.44 -23.55 19.50
C LEU A 165 -5.01 -22.18 19.89
N LEU A 166 -6.08 -21.73 19.23
CA LEU A 166 -6.75 -20.47 19.58
C LEU A 166 -7.30 -20.48 21.01
N ARG A 167 -7.89 -21.59 21.46
CA ARG A 167 -8.43 -21.69 22.83
C ARG A 167 -7.33 -21.68 23.90
N ARG A 168 -6.20 -22.34 23.67
CA ARG A 168 -5.14 -22.49 24.69
C ARG A 168 -4.06 -21.42 24.63
N HIS A 169 -3.76 -20.94 23.42
CA HIS A 169 -2.66 -20.02 23.14
C HIS A 169 -3.12 -18.72 22.47
N GLY A 170 -4.42 -18.44 22.44
CA GLY A 170 -4.98 -17.22 21.85
C GLY A 170 -4.38 -15.94 22.43
N GLY A 171 -4.14 -15.88 23.74
CA GLY A 171 -3.46 -14.72 24.36
C GLY A 171 -2.06 -14.47 23.79
N THR A 172 -1.28 -15.54 23.59
CA THR A 172 0.05 -15.47 22.97
C THR A 172 -0.05 -15.02 21.51
N ILE A 173 -0.98 -15.57 20.72
CA ILE A 173 -1.18 -15.17 19.32
C ILE A 173 -1.60 -13.70 19.24
N ALA A 174 -2.50 -13.25 20.12
CA ALA A 174 -2.93 -11.86 20.19
C ALA A 174 -1.75 -10.92 20.47
N SER A 175 -0.91 -11.24 21.45
CA SER A 175 0.32 -10.50 21.75
C SER A 175 1.28 -10.45 20.56
N VAL A 176 1.40 -11.54 19.79
CA VAL A 176 2.22 -11.58 18.57
C VAL A 176 1.66 -10.66 17.49
N VAL A 177 0.37 -10.75 17.16
CA VAL A 177 -0.22 -9.95 16.08
C VAL A 177 -0.37 -8.46 16.45
N ASP A 178 -0.43 -8.15 17.73
CA ASP A 178 -0.39 -6.78 18.27
C ASP A 178 1.04 -6.25 18.42
N MET A 179 2.05 -7.12 18.27
CA MET A 179 3.46 -6.81 18.48
C MET A 179 3.77 -6.28 19.90
N ASP A 180 3.01 -6.74 20.89
CA ASP A 180 3.09 -6.33 22.31
C ASP A 180 3.15 -7.55 23.24
N ALA A 181 4.28 -7.71 23.93
CA ALA A 181 4.49 -8.80 24.90
C ALA A 181 3.78 -8.56 26.25
N GLY A 182 3.17 -7.38 26.44
CA GLY A 182 2.43 -7.03 27.64
C GLY A 182 1.14 -7.85 27.84
N PRO A 183 0.58 -7.84 29.06
CA PRO A 183 -0.67 -8.53 29.36
C PRO A 183 -1.84 -7.83 28.66
N LEU A 184 -2.46 -8.50 27.69
CA LEU A 184 -3.64 -8.01 27.00
C LEU A 184 -4.93 -8.28 27.80
N SER A 185 -5.87 -7.34 27.73
CA SER A 185 -7.22 -7.55 28.27
C SER A 185 -7.98 -8.59 27.44
N ARG A 186 -9.01 -9.23 28.04
CA ARG A 186 -9.86 -10.17 27.28
C ARG A 186 -10.50 -9.52 26.06
N GLN A 187 -10.98 -8.29 26.20
CA GLN A 187 -11.56 -7.54 25.09
C GLN A 187 -10.55 -7.29 23.98
N GLN A 188 -9.30 -6.98 24.32
CA GLN A 188 -8.24 -6.79 23.34
C GLN A 188 -7.91 -8.12 22.64
N ILE A 189 -7.76 -9.23 23.38
CA ILE A 189 -7.54 -10.56 22.80
C ILE A 189 -8.66 -10.92 21.80
N ASP A 190 -9.92 -10.72 22.19
CA ASP A 190 -11.07 -11.01 21.32
C ASP A 190 -11.10 -10.12 20.06
N GLU A 191 -10.64 -8.87 20.17
CA GLU A 191 -10.50 -7.95 19.02
C GLU A 191 -9.35 -8.34 18.11
N SER A 192 -8.18 -8.69 18.65
CA SER A 192 -6.98 -9.05 17.89
C SER A 192 -7.15 -10.38 17.15
N LEU A 193 -7.89 -11.32 17.74
CA LEU A 193 -8.17 -12.63 17.15
C LEU A 193 -9.48 -12.67 16.35
N ARG A 194 -10.03 -11.52 15.96
CA ARG A 194 -11.28 -11.48 15.19
C ARG A 194 -11.11 -12.11 13.79
N ASP A 195 -12.09 -12.93 13.41
CA ASP A 195 -12.21 -13.58 12.09
C ASP A 195 -11.02 -14.46 11.65
N PRO A 196 -10.56 -15.41 12.48
CA PRO A 196 -9.47 -16.32 12.11
C PRO A 196 -9.87 -17.15 10.87
N LEU A 197 -8.87 -17.51 10.07
CA LEU A 197 -9.05 -18.29 8.84
C LEU A 197 -8.31 -19.61 8.92
N SER A 198 -9.02 -20.68 8.58
CA SER A 198 -8.46 -22.03 8.45
C SER A 198 -9.07 -22.68 7.20
N PHE A 199 -8.26 -23.38 6.40
CA PHE A 199 -8.73 -24.20 5.29
C PHE A 199 -8.98 -25.65 5.74
N SER A 200 -8.13 -26.13 6.64
CA SER A 200 -8.06 -27.44 7.26
C SER A 200 -8.02 -27.28 8.80
N PRO A 201 -8.19 -28.36 9.57
CA PRO A 201 -8.02 -28.29 11.02
C PRO A 201 -6.59 -27.94 11.47
N ALA A 202 -5.59 -28.09 10.59
CA ALA A 202 -4.18 -27.94 10.92
C ALA A 202 -3.55 -26.61 10.50
N ASP A 203 -4.25 -25.77 9.74
CA ASP A 203 -3.77 -24.45 9.32
C ASP A 203 -4.56 -23.32 9.97
N LEU A 204 -3.87 -22.21 10.23
CA LEU A 204 -4.45 -21.03 10.87
C LEU A 204 -3.78 -19.77 10.34
N VAL A 205 -4.60 -18.79 9.95
CA VAL A 205 -4.18 -17.42 9.63
C VAL A 205 -4.96 -16.47 10.52
N VAL A 206 -4.24 -15.67 11.30
CA VAL A 206 -4.78 -14.56 12.08
C VAL A 206 -4.03 -13.31 11.64
N ALA A 207 -4.75 -12.32 11.08
CA ALA A 207 -4.16 -11.07 10.65
C ALA A 207 -4.66 -9.92 11.53
N ASN A 208 -3.73 -9.05 11.94
CA ASN A 208 -4.05 -7.77 12.55
C ASN A 208 -3.32 -6.63 11.82
N TRP A 209 -3.49 -5.40 12.32
CA TRP A 209 -2.95 -4.19 11.73
C TRP A 209 -1.43 -4.24 11.55
N SER A 210 -0.68 -4.71 12.56
CA SER A 210 0.79 -4.67 12.56
C SER A 210 1.43 -5.97 12.07
N ALA A 211 0.75 -7.10 12.27
CA ALA A 211 1.31 -8.40 11.97
C ALA A 211 0.24 -9.47 11.72
N ALA A 212 0.67 -10.57 11.11
CA ALA A 212 -0.10 -11.79 10.95
C ALA A 212 0.62 -12.98 11.59
N PHE A 213 -0.15 -13.91 12.14
CA PHE A 213 0.29 -15.24 12.53
C PHE A 213 -0.22 -16.27 11.52
N VAL A 214 0.69 -17.12 11.01
CA VAL A 214 0.41 -18.15 10.00
C VAL A 214 0.96 -19.49 10.47
N LEU A 215 0.09 -20.43 10.83
CA LEU A 215 0.42 -21.84 10.98
C LEU A 215 0.04 -22.56 9.68
N ASP A 216 1.02 -22.85 8.84
CA ASP A 216 0.82 -23.58 7.58
C ASP A 216 2.21 -23.99 7.02
N PRO A 217 2.49 -25.27 6.73
CA PRO A 217 3.71 -25.66 6.03
C PRO A 217 3.69 -25.23 4.54
N ASP A 218 2.52 -24.99 3.96
CA ASP A 218 2.31 -24.52 2.58
C ASP A 218 1.98 -23.01 2.54
N TYR A 219 2.62 -22.21 3.40
CA TYR A 219 2.32 -20.79 3.61
C TYR A 219 2.71 -19.85 2.46
N ALA A 220 3.52 -20.27 1.49
CA ALA A 220 4.17 -19.36 0.55
C ALA A 220 3.17 -18.45 -0.19
N ASP A 221 2.03 -19.00 -0.62
CA ASP A 221 0.97 -18.24 -1.29
C ASP A 221 0.28 -17.25 -0.33
N THR A 222 0.08 -17.64 0.93
CA THR A 222 -0.47 -16.77 1.99
C THR A 222 0.47 -15.61 2.29
N LEU A 223 1.78 -15.86 2.38
CA LEU A 223 2.80 -14.82 2.58
C LEU A 223 2.78 -13.80 1.43
N LEU A 224 2.72 -14.26 0.18
CA LEU A 224 2.63 -13.38 -0.98
C LEU A 224 1.39 -12.48 -0.94
N VAL A 225 0.24 -13.02 -0.51
CA VAL A 225 -0.98 -12.21 -0.32
C VAL A 225 -0.79 -11.16 0.77
N LEU A 226 -0.24 -11.53 1.93
CA LEU A 226 -0.03 -10.59 3.04
C LEU A 226 0.98 -9.49 2.68
N GLU A 227 2.06 -9.86 2.01
CA GLU A 227 3.06 -8.90 1.51
C GLU A 227 2.47 -7.94 0.49
N PHE A 228 1.64 -8.46 -0.42
CA PHE A 228 0.96 -7.64 -1.40
C PHE A 228 -0.03 -6.64 -0.78
N LEU A 229 -0.70 -7.01 0.32
CA LEU A 229 -1.55 -6.07 1.08
C LEU A 229 -0.73 -4.92 1.69
N ASN A 230 0.48 -5.21 2.17
CA ASN A 230 1.39 -4.17 2.67
C ASN A 230 1.79 -3.20 1.53
N VAL A 231 2.07 -3.74 0.34
CA VAL A 231 2.34 -2.94 -0.86
C VAL A 231 1.14 -2.09 -1.27
N GLN A 232 -0.08 -2.63 -1.23
CA GLN A 232 -1.28 -1.84 -1.50
C GLN A 232 -1.47 -0.69 -0.50
N LEU A 233 -1.10 -0.90 0.76
CA LEU A 233 -1.22 0.12 1.78
C LEU A 233 -0.28 1.31 1.52
N VAL A 234 0.98 1.05 1.13
CA VAL A 234 1.94 2.13 0.83
C VAL A 234 1.47 2.97 -0.36
N GLU A 235 0.93 2.32 -1.40
CA GLU A 235 0.37 2.97 -2.60
C GLU A 235 -0.81 3.88 -2.25
N LEU A 236 -1.77 3.37 -1.46
CA LEU A 236 -2.94 4.14 -1.04
C LEU A 236 -2.55 5.35 -0.18
N ARG A 237 -1.57 5.20 0.71
CA ARG A 237 -1.08 6.28 1.56
C ARG A 237 -0.29 7.32 0.78
N LEU A 238 0.49 6.90 -0.21
CA LEU A 238 1.19 7.83 -1.11
C LEU A 238 0.17 8.63 -1.92
N LEU A 239 -0.82 7.97 -2.49
CA LEU A 239 -1.92 8.60 -3.23
C LEU A 239 -2.66 9.63 -2.38
N ASP A 240 -3.02 9.25 -1.16
CA ASP A 240 -3.70 10.14 -0.21
C ASP A 240 -2.92 11.45 0.03
N GLY A 241 -1.59 11.34 0.19
CA GLY A 241 -0.70 12.49 0.34
C GLY A 241 -0.52 13.32 -0.92
N GLN A 242 -0.45 12.68 -2.11
CA GLN A 242 -0.38 13.39 -3.39
C GLN A 242 -1.66 14.20 -3.64
N LEU A 243 -2.83 13.62 -3.35
CA LEU A 243 -4.12 14.28 -3.46
C LEU A 243 -4.23 15.45 -2.47
N ASP A 244 -3.77 15.30 -1.23
CA ASP A 244 -3.73 16.40 -0.26
C ASP A 244 -2.85 17.55 -0.72
N ALA A 245 -1.65 17.25 -1.25
CA ALA A 245 -0.76 18.27 -1.77
C ALA A 245 -1.38 19.02 -2.96
N ALA A 246 -2.08 18.31 -3.85
CA ALA A 246 -2.80 18.90 -4.98
C ALA A 246 -3.94 19.83 -4.51
N LEU A 247 -4.75 19.39 -3.54
CA LEU A 247 -5.83 20.19 -2.96
C LEU A 247 -5.31 21.43 -2.22
N ALA A 248 -4.22 21.30 -1.47
CA ALA A 248 -3.61 22.41 -0.73
C ALA A 248 -3.10 23.51 -1.68
N ARG A 249 -2.40 23.15 -2.77
CA ARG A 249 -1.93 24.11 -3.77
C ARG A 249 -3.09 24.87 -4.41
N PHE A 250 -4.16 24.16 -4.75
CA PHE A 250 -5.35 24.78 -5.32
C PHE A 250 -5.99 25.82 -4.38
N SER A 251 -6.13 25.51 -3.09
CA SER A 251 -6.67 26.47 -2.13
C SER A 251 -5.78 27.72 -1.98
N GLY A 252 -4.45 27.56 -2.04
CA GLY A 252 -3.50 28.67 -1.98
C GLY A 252 -3.55 29.60 -3.20
N GLU A 253 -3.80 29.08 -4.40
CA GLU A 253 -3.85 29.86 -5.64
C GLU A 253 -5.19 30.56 -5.86
N VAL A 254 -6.30 29.91 -5.51
CA VAL A 254 -7.64 30.50 -5.68
C VAL A 254 -7.90 31.67 -4.72
N TYR A 255 -7.27 31.68 -3.55
CA TYR A 255 -7.45 32.75 -2.55
C TYR A 255 -6.46 33.92 -2.68
N ARG A 256 -5.44 33.83 -3.55
CA ARG A 256 -4.34 34.83 -3.58
C ARG A 256 -4.51 36.00 -4.55
N ASP A 257 -5.54 36.04 -5.39
CA ASP A 257 -5.70 37.17 -6.33
C ASP A 257 -7.07 37.85 -6.22
N PRO A 258 -7.19 38.93 -5.41
CA PRO A 258 -8.38 39.78 -5.34
C PRO A 258 -8.37 40.89 -6.42
N SER A 259 -7.40 40.94 -7.33
CA SER A 259 -7.33 41.98 -8.35
C SER A 259 -8.29 41.71 -9.50
N LEU A 260 -9.34 42.53 -9.59
CA LEU A 260 -10.39 42.48 -10.63
C LEU A 260 -9.86 42.58 -12.08
N TRP A 261 -8.57 42.86 -12.30
CA TRP A 261 -7.95 43.14 -13.61
C TRP A 261 -7.02 42.03 -14.15
N SER A 262 -6.73 40.96 -13.41
CA SER A 262 -6.02 39.78 -13.95
C SER A 262 -6.93 38.81 -14.74
N SER A 263 -8.21 39.15 -14.82
CA SER A 263 -9.35 38.32 -15.24
C SER A 263 -9.47 38.03 -16.75
N VAL A 264 -8.62 38.62 -17.59
CA VAL A 264 -8.66 38.43 -19.07
C VAL A 264 -7.59 37.46 -19.58
N ARG A 265 -6.55 37.13 -18.79
CA ARG A 265 -5.44 36.29 -19.29
C ARG A 265 -4.94 35.27 -18.27
N GLY A 266 -5.60 34.11 -18.24
CA GLY A 266 -4.86 32.84 -18.16
C GLY A 266 -4.67 32.08 -16.82
N PRO A 267 -4.93 32.57 -15.59
CA PRO A 267 -4.54 31.81 -14.39
C PRO A 267 -5.37 30.52 -14.20
N HIS A 268 -6.66 30.56 -14.54
CA HIS A 268 -7.53 29.39 -14.35
C HIS A 268 -7.30 28.26 -15.36
N ARG A 269 -6.78 28.55 -16.57
CA ARG A 269 -6.52 27.49 -17.57
C ARG A 269 -5.36 26.60 -17.15
N GLU A 270 -4.32 27.20 -16.59
CA GLU A 270 -3.14 26.49 -16.08
C GLU A 270 -3.51 25.64 -14.86
N ALA A 271 -4.23 26.23 -13.89
CA ALA A 271 -4.73 25.49 -12.73
C ALA A 271 -5.71 24.35 -13.09
N ILE A 272 -6.62 24.55 -14.06
CA ILE A 272 -7.52 23.49 -14.54
C ILE A 272 -6.73 22.39 -15.27
N ARG A 273 -5.74 22.75 -16.08
CA ARG A 273 -4.89 21.78 -16.79
C ARG A 273 -4.07 20.96 -15.80
N GLU A 274 -3.41 21.59 -14.84
CA GLU A 274 -2.62 20.91 -13.82
C GLU A 274 -3.50 19.99 -12.96
N LEU A 275 -4.68 20.47 -12.51
CA LEU A 275 -5.63 19.62 -11.78
C LEU A 275 -6.11 18.43 -12.62
N SER A 276 -6.36 18.62 -13.92
CA SER A 276 -6.81 17.54 -14.81
C SER A 276 -5.69 16.53 -15.06
N GLU A 277 -4.44 17.00 -15.24
CA GLU A 277 -3.26 16.14 -15.39
C GLU A 277 -3.03 15.29 -14.14
N ARG A 278 -3.10 15.90 -12.95
CA ARG A 278 -2.98 15.19 -11.66
C ARG A 278 -4.15 14.26 -11.38
N MET A 279 -5.36 14.61 -11.82
CA MET A 279 -6.52 13.73 -11.71
C MET A 279 -6.38 12.51 -12.61
N VAL A 280 -5.89 12.68 -13.84
CA VAL A 280 -5.60 11.57 -14.75
C VAL A 280 -4.50 10.66 -14.18
N GLU A 281 -3.44 11.25 -13.60
CA GLU A 281 -2.37 10.50 -12.91
C GLU A 281 -2.92 9.70 -11.72
N ALA A 282 -3.73 10.32 -10.86
CA ALA A 282 -4.34 9.65 -9.72
C ALA A 282 -5.39 8.59 -10.12
N GLN A 283 -6.12 8.80 -11.22
CA GLN A 283 -7.04 7.79 -11.78
C GLN A 283 -6.28 6.60 -12.36
N HIS A 284 -5.19 6.82 -13.10
CA HIS A 284 -4.35 5.73 -13.58
C HIS A 284 -3.68 4.97 -12.43
N LEU A 285 -3.31 5.64 -11.33
CA LEU A 285 -2.84 4.96 -10.11
C LEU A 285 -3.94 4.19 -9.37
N GLY A 286 -5.16 4.73 -9.30
CA GLY A 286 -6.31 3.99 -8.76
C GLY A 286 -6.58 2.71 -9.55
N GLU A 287 -6.49 2.79 -10.87
CA GLU A 287 -6.56 1.63 -11.77
C GLU A 287 -5.41 0.63 -11.54
N ARG A 288 -4.19 1.09 -11.16
CA ARG A 288 -3.06 0.22 -10.78
C ARG A 288 -3.39 -0.61 -9.53
N VAL A 289 -3.91 0.01 -8.47
CA VAL A 289 -4.29 -0.67 -7.21
C VAL A 289 -5.44 -1.64 -7.46
N GLU A 290 -6.48 -1.22 -8.19
CA GLU A 290 -7.64 -2.08 -8.50
C GLU A 290 -7.31 -3.25 -9.43
N ASN A 291 -6.46 -3.04 -10.45
CA ASN A 291 -6.10 -4.12 -11.37
C ASN A 291 -5.24 -5.19 -10.70
N ALA A 292 -4.44 -4.82 -9.70
CA ALA A 292 -3.61 -5.75 -8.95
C ALA A 292 -4.44 -6.63 -7.98
N VAL A 293 -5.63 -6.18 -7.53
CA VAL A 293 -6.57 -6.93 -6.67
C VAL A 293 -7.34 -8.04 -7.41
N LYS A 294 -7.54 -7.94 -8.73
CA LYS A 294 -8.41 -8.85 -9.53
C LYS A 294 -7.95 -10.32 -9.60
N LEU A 295 -6.91 -10.71 -8.86
CA LEU A 295 -5.97 -11.73 -9.27
C LEU A 295 -5.64 -12.77 -8.19
N VAL A 296 -6.55 -13.02 -7.24
CA VAL A 296 -6.36 -14.07 -6.23
C VAL A 296 -6.92 -15.41 -6.73
N PRO A 297 -6.07 -16.37 -7.16
CA PRO A 297 -6.48 -17.56 -7.91
C PRO A 297 -7.51 -18.41 -7.17
N ASP A 298 -7.28 -18.52 -5.87
CA ASP A 298 -7.88 -19.46 -4.96
C ASP A 298 -8.95 -18.77 -4.10
N VAL A 299 -10.08 -19.44 -3.91
CA VAL A 299 -11.18 -19.02 -3.02
C VAL A 299 -10.69 -18.88 -1.58
N TYR A 300 -9.75 -19.69 -1.12
CA TYR A 300 -9.10 -19.54 0.18
C TYR A 300 -8.22 -18.29 0.23
N LEU A 301 -7.29 -18.12 -0.71
CA LEU A 301 -6.45 -16.92 -0.75
C LEU A 301 -7.28 -15.64 -0.88
N ALA A 302 -8.41 -15.67 -1.62
CA ALA A 302 -9.29 -14.50 -1.75
C ALA A 302 -9.95 -14.16 -0.40
N ARG A 303 -10.25 -15.16 0.43
CA ARG A 303 -10.70 -14.96 1.81
C ARG A 303 -9.58 -14.40 2.68
N VAL A 304 -8.36 -14.92 2.57
CA VAL A 304 -7.17 -14.39 3.25
C VAL A 304 -6.97 -12.91 2.90
N HIS A 305 -6.96 -12.58 1.60
CA HIS A 305 -6.82 -11.21 1.12
C HIS A 305 -7.92 -10.32 1.70
N ARG A 306 -9.20 -10.65 1.49
CA ARG A 306 -10.32 -9.79 1.93
C ARG A 306 -10.34 -9.56 3.43
N ARG A 307 -10.11 -10.60 4.24
CA ARG A 307 -10.13 -10.46 5.71
C ARG A 307 -8.91 -9.69 6.21
N SER A 308 -7.72 -10.01 5.71
CA SER A 308 -6.51 -9.31 6.12
C SER A 308 -6.53 -7.85 5.67
N ALA A 309 -6.97 -7.55 4.43
CA ALA A 309 -7.15 -6.17 3.94
C ALA A 309 -8.04 -5.33 4.88
N ALA A 310 -9.13 -5.91 5.39
CA ALA A 310 -10.01 -5.23 6.34
C ALA A 310 -9.30 -4.94 7.67
N ARG A 311 -8.44 -5.86 8.15
CA ARG A 311 -7.66 -5.71 9.39
C ARG A 311 -6.52 -4.69 9.26
N LEU A 312 -5.87 -4.62 8.10
CA LEU A 312 -4.87 -3.60 7.76
C LEU A 312 -5.50 -2.23 7.43
N GLY A 313 -6.83 -2.13 7.40
CA GLY A 313 -7.53 -0.86 7.17
C GLY A 313 -7.53 -0.36 5.72
N LEU A 314 -7.13 -1.18 4.74
CA LEU A 314 -7.14 -0.81 3.32
C LEU A 314 -8.50 -0.23 2.87
N PRO A 315 -9.67 -0.79 3.24
CA PRO A 315 -10.95 -0.21 2.83
C PRO A 315 -11.18 1.23 3.33
N THR A 316 -10.58 1.60 4.47
CA THR A 316 -10.69 2.96 5.00
C THR A 316 -9.85 3.92 4.17
N TRP A 317 -8.61 3.54 3.85
CA TRP A 317 -7.74 4.32 2.98
C TRP A 317 -8.30 4.46 1.56
N GLN A 318 -8.84 3.37 0.99
CA GLN A 318 -9.54 3.41 -0.31
C GLN A 318 -10.67 4.45 -0.31
N ARG A 319 -11.56 4.42 0.70
CA ARG A 319 -12.64 5.40 0.80
C ARG A 319 -12.14 6.85 0.94
N LEU A 320 -11.03 7.07 1.64
CA LEU A 320 -10.43 8.40 1.78
C LEU A 320 -9.92 8.92 0.43
N VAL A 321 -9.20 8.09 -0.31
CA VAL A 321 -8.71 8.39 -1.67
C VAL A 321 -9.89 8.67 -2.61
N ASP A 322 -10.92 7.82 -2.62
CA ASP A 322 -12.13 8.01 -3.44
C ASP A 322 -12.82 9.34 -3.14
N THR A 323 -12.99 9.66 -1.85
CA THR A 323 -13.61 10.92 -1.41
C THR A 323 -12.80 12.13 -1.89
N LYS A 324 -11.46 12.06 -1.84
CA LYS A 324 -10.56 13.13 -2.32
C LYS A 324 -10.62 13.28 -3.84
N LEU A 325 -10.66 12.18 -4.58
CA LEU A 325 -10.84 12.18 -6.04
C LEU A 325 -12.19 12.80 -6.43
N ASP A 326 -13.27 12.47 -5.72
CA ASP A 326 -14.58 13.08 -5.90
C ASP A 326 -14.57 14.60 -5.66
N ALA A 327 -13.91 15.03 -4.58
CA ALA A 327 -13.75 16.45 -4.27
C ALA A 327 -12.99 17.18 -5.40
N MET A 328 -11.89 16.60 -5.90
CA MET A 328 -11.13 17.16 -7.03
C MET A 328 -11.96 17.25 -8.31
N ARG A 329 -12.74 16.20 -8.65
CA ARG A 329 -13.67 16.21 -9.78
C ARG A 329 -14.68 17.35 -9.68
N HIS A 330 -15.30 17.50 -8.51
CA HIS A 330 -16.27 18.56 -8.25
C HIS A 330 -15.67 19.97 -8.34
N LEU A 331 -14.46 20.18 -7.80
CA LEU A 331 -13.78 21.47 -7.92
C LEU A 331 -13.48 21.83 -9.38
N THR A 332 -13.04 20.84 -10.16
CA THR A 332 -12.74 21.03 -11.58
C THR A 332 -13.98 21.42 -12.37
N SER A 333 -15.13 20.75 -12.13
CA SER A 333 -16.39 21.11 -12.82
C SER A 333 -16.83 22.54 -12.51
N VAL A 334 -16.77 22.95 -11.23
CA VAL A 334 -17.12 24.32 -10.81
C VAL A 334 -16.22 25.37 -11.49
N LEU A 335 -14.93 25.10 -11.65
CA LEU A 335 -14.02 26.01 -12.35
C LEU A 335 -14.34 26.11 -13.85
N VAL A 336 -14.65 24.99 -14.48
CA VAL A 336 -15.03 24.94 -15.90
C VAL A 336 -16.32 25.73 -16.13
N GLU A 337 -17.31 25.58 -15.24
CA GLU A 337 -18.57 26.34 -15.26
C GLU A 337 -18.34 27.84 -15.09
N ARG A 338 -17.53 28.25 -14.10
CA ARG A 338 -17.17 29.68 -13.91
C ARG A 338 -16.45 30.25 -15.12
N ALA A 339 -15.55 29.49 -15.75
CA ALA A 339 -14.87 29.92 -16.96
C ALA A 339 -15.84 30.04 -18.15
N ALA A 340 -16.85 29.18 -18.24
CA ALA A 340 -17.90 29.29 -19.26
C ALA A 340 -18.79 30.52 -19.04
N ALA A 341 -19.21 30.77 -17.79
CA ALA A 341 -20.00 31.95 -17.43
C ALA A 341 -19.27 33.27 -17.75
N ARG A 342 -17.98 33.39 -17.38
CA ARG A 342 -17.18 34.57 -17.73
C ARG A 342 -17.02 34.78 -19.24
N ARG A 343 -16.91 33.70 -20.03
CA ARG A 343 -16.89 33.80 -21.49
C ARG A 343 -18.21 34.32 -22.04
N ALA A 344 -19.33 33.91 -21.46
CA ALA A 344 -20.65 34.42 -21.83
C ALA A 344 -20.81 35.90 -21.47
N GLU A 345 -20.42 36.31 -20.25
CA GLU A 345 -20.41 37.72 -19.83
C GLU A 345 -19.51 38.58 -20.72
N ALA A 346 -18.31 38.11 -21.07
CA ALA A 346 -17.40 38.82 -21.97
C ALA A 346 -17.99 38.97 -23.39
N LEU A 347 -18.69 37.94 -23.89
CA LEU A 347 -19.41 38.01 -25.15
C LEU A 347 -20.55 39.05 -25.08
N GLU A 348 -21.30 39.07 -23.99
CA GLU A 348 -22.38 40.03 -23.76
C GLU A 348 -21.83 41.47 -23.72
N ILE A 349 -20.76 41.72 -22.96
CA ILE A 349 -20.09 43.03 -22.91
C ILE A 349 -19.59 43.43 -24.30
N THR A 350 -19.01 42.49 -25.06
CA THR A 350 -18.53 42.76 -26.43
C THR A 350 -19.69 43.17 -27.33
N ILE A 351 -20.84 42.50 -27.25
CA ILE A 351 -22.05 42.85 -28.00
C ILE A 351 -22.55 44.24 -27.57
N ILE A 352 -22.63 44.52 -26.27
CA ILE A 352 -23.05 45.83 -25.74
C ILE A 352 -22.14 46.94 -26.25
N VAL A 353 -20.82 46.75 -26.20
CA VAL A 353 -19.83 47.72 -26.69
C VAL A 353 -19.96 47.93 -28.20
N LEU A 354 -20.19 46.86 -28.98
CA LEU A 354 -20.34 46.93 -30.43
C LEU A 354 -21.62 47.70 -30.81
N ILE A 355 -22.73 47.46 -30.12
CA ILE A 355 -23.99 48.21 -30.28
C ILE A 355 -23.80 49.68 -29.88
N ALA A 356 -23.15 49.95 -28.76
CA ALA A 356 -22.89 51.33 -28.32
C ALA A 356 -22.04 52.10 -29.34
N LEU A 357 -21.02 51.44 -29.90
CA LEU A 357 -20.17 52.02 -30.95
C LEU A 357 -20.98 52.31 -32.23
N GLU A 358 -21.85 51.39 -32.65
CA GLU A 358 -22.72 51.57 -33.82
C GLU A 358 -23.66 52.76 -33.64
N ILE A 359 -24.28 52.91 -32.47
CA ILE A 359 -25.16 54.06 -32.15
C ILE A 359 -24.39 55.38 -32.22
N VAL A 360 -23.17 55.43 -31.65
CA VAL A 360 -22.33 56.63 -31.68
C VAL A 360 -21.94 57.00 -33.11
N LEU A 361 -21.56 56.02 -33.93
CA LEU A 361 -21.23 56.23 -35.34
C LEU A 361 -22.45 56.66 -36.16
N ALA A 362 -23.63 56.07 -35.91
CA ALA A 362 -24.87 56.45 -36.58
C ALA A 362 -25.27 57.89 -36.23
N LEU A 363 -25.17 58.30 -34.97
CA LEU A 363 -25.42 59.67 -34.54
C LEU A 363 -24.40 60.66 -35.12
N ALA A 364 -23.12 60.30 -35.16
CA ALA A 364 -22.08 61.14 -35.75
C ALA A 364 -22.25 61.29 -37.28
N GLY A 365 -22.66 60.22 -37.97
CA GLY A 365 -22.97 60.24 -39.40
C GLY A 365 -24.28 60.93 -39.76
N PHE A 366 -25.18 61.15 -38.78
CA PHE A 366 -26.42 61.90 -38.95
C PHE A 366 -26.26 63.41 -38.69
N VAL A 367 -25.15 63.81 -38.05
CA VAL A 367 -24.83 65.21 -37.69
C VAL A 367 -23.82 65.86 -38.66
N ALA A 368 -23.26 65.09 -39.59
CA ALA A 368 -22.48 65.56 -40.74
C ALA A 368 -23.36 65.64 -41.99
#